data_AF-A0A1I1TKF8-F1
#
_entry.id   AF-A0A1I1TKF8-F1
#
_cell.length_a   1.000
_cell.length_b   1.000
_cell.length_c   1.000
_cell.angle_alpha   90.00
_cell.angle_beta   90.00
_cell.angle_gamma   90.00
#
_symmetry.space_group_name_H-M   'P 1'
#
loop_
_entity.id
_entity.type
_entity.pdbx_description
1 polymer ?
#
loop_
_entity_poly.entity_id
_entity_poly.type
_entity_poly.pdbx_seq_one_letter_code
_entity_poly.pdbx_strand_id
1 'polypeptide(L)'
;MPLSLFLNELSCGSEAGPREVDQAMDGFIGTLRHIKKEWQQDITLVTQSPLNKAELAQGYVYQQWRNHSPRNREQHRYLLALRNKHPVREVLPTTHDPAAVEYRHRGRLVEGIAAAHLTNGMAISLPVEREWGCCWVELEILCLAEDELEESREPVRHCSCPAEADEHQAWGRAPVPTTAQRAAALGYARRIPPQRVPFDSHGQDAYSNGKEYITPDVDGHNVTDGWKRFDRSGARTGTYDASLRYVKE
;
A
#
# COMPACT_ATOMS: atom_id res chain seq x y z
N MET A 1 14.24 -2.68 -1.88
CA MET A 1 13.00 -2.74 -2.70
C MET A 1 12.55 -1.33 -2.96
N PRO A 2 11.98 -1.01 -4.14
CA PRO A 2 11.48 0.33 -4.40
C PRO A 2 10.33 0.67 -3.45
N LEU A 3 10.22 1.93 -3.05
CA LEU A 3 9.07 2.44 -2.31
C LEU A 3 7.87 2.53 -3.25
N SER A 4 6.78 1.84 -2.90
CA SER A 4 5.52 1.89 -3.66
C SER A 4 4.70 3.10 -3.24
N LEU A 5 4.40 3.96 -4.21
CA LEU A 5 3.54 5.13 -4.08
C LEU A 5 2.24 4.87 -4.83
N PHE A 6 1.10 5.13 -4.20
CA PHE A 6 -0.21 4.85 -4.77
C PHE A 6 -0.98 6.15 -4.94
N LEU A 7 -1.39 6.46 -6.18
CA LEU A 7 -2.22 7.63 -6.44
C LEU A 7 -3.57 7.46 -5.73
N ASN A 8 -3.90 8.40 -4.85
CA ASN A 8 -5.24 8.55 -4.31
C ASN A 8 -6.17 9.15 -5.38
N GLU A 9 -7.03 8.32 -5.95
CA GLU A 9 -7.97 8.69 -7.00
C GLU A 9 -9.01 9.71 -6.55
N LEU A 10 -9.31 9.83 -5.24
CA LEU A 10 -10.24 10.84 -4.76
C LEU A 10 -9.73 12.27 -5.01
N SER A 11 -8.40 12.46 -4.99
CA SER A 11 -7.77 13.74 -5.33
C SER A 11 -7.94 14.15 -6.80
N CYS A 12 -8.36 13.22 -7.67
CA CYS A 12 -8.69 13.52 -9.06
C CYS A 12 -10.15 13.93 -9.27
N GLY A 13 -11.00 13.85 -8.23
CA GLY A 13 -12.43 14.14 -8.32
C GLY A 13 -12.82 15.61 -8.08
N SER A 14 -11.83 16.50 -7.98
CA SER A 14 -12.05 17.94 -7.72
C SER A 14 -12.74 18.65 -8.89
N GLU A 15 -13.35 19.80 -8.61
CA GLU A 15 -13.94 20.70 -9.63
C GLU A 15 -12.89 21.64 -10.27
N ALA A 16 -11.60 21.38 -10.07
CA ALA A 16 -10.51 22.24 -10.52
C ALA A 16 -10.47 22.39 -12.05
N GLY A 17 -10.17 23.60 -12.52
CA GLY A 17 -10.04 23.89 -13.94
C GLY A 17 -8.71 23.38 -14.53
N PRO A 18 -8.56 23.33 -15.87
CA PRO A 18 -7.36 22.81 -16.52
C PRO A 18 -6.04 23.46 -16.09
N ARG A 19 -6.05 24.75 -15.73
CA ARG A 19 -4.86 25.46 -15.24
C ARG A 19 -4.45 25.01 -13.84
N GLU A 20 -5.41 24.81 -12.96
CA GLU A 20 -5.18 24.34 -11.59
C GLU A 20 -4.67 22.91 -11.60
N VAL A 21 -5.25 22.06 -12.46
CA VAL A 21 -4.76 20.69 -12.69
C VAL A 21 -3.33 20.68 -13.23
N ASP A 22 -2.97 21.59 -14.15
CA ASP A 22 -1.60 21.68 -14.68
C ASP A 22 -0.60 22.02 -13.57
N GLN A 23 -0.94 22.98 -12.70
CA GLN A 23 -0.14 23.34 -11.53
C GLN A 23 -0.06 22.19 -10.51
N ALA A 24 -1.16 21.48 -10.28
CA ALA A 24 -1.19 20.33 -9.38
C ALA A 24 -0.34 19.18 -9.91
N MET A 25 -0.37 18.91 -11.22
CA MET A 25 0.50 17.91 -11.86
C MET A 25 1.98 18.30 -11.79
N ASP A 26 2.30 19.58 -11.92
CA ASP A 26 3.65 20.11 -11.69
C ASP A 26 4.11 19.83 -10.25
N GLY A 27 3.27 20.15 -9.26
CA GLY A 27 3.54 19.89 -7.85
C GLY A 27 3.70 18.40 -7.55
N PHE A 28 2.77 17.57 -8.03
CA PHE A 28 2.79 16.12 -7.89
C PHE A 28 4.08 15.49 -8.43
N ILE A 29 4.49 15.86 -9.65
CA ILE A 29 5.73 15.37 -10.26
C ILE A 29 6.96 15.92 -9.51
N GLY A 30 6.90 17.16 -9.04
CA GLY A 30 7.90 17.74 -8.15
C GLY A 30 8.11 16.89 -6.90
N THR A 31 7.03 16.47 -6.24
CA THR A 31 7.06 15.59 -5.05
C THR A 31 7.67 14.23 -5.36
N LEU A 32 7.30 13.59 -6.48
CA LEU A 32 7.90 12.32 -6.89
C LEU A 32 9.41 12.44 -7.14
N ARG A 33 9.83 13.52 -7.80
CA ARG A 33 11.25 13.80 -8.05
C ARG A 33 12.01 14.07 -6.75
N HIS A 34 11.39 14.81 -5.83
CA HIS A 34 11.93 15.09 -4.50
C HIS A 34 12.20 13.79 -3.74
N ILE A 35 11.18 12.94 -3.57
CA ILE A 35 11.31 11.65 -2.88
C ILE A 35 12.45 10.82 -3.50
N LYS A 36 12.43 10.66 -4.82
CA LYS A 36 13.45 9.87 -5.51
C LYS A 36 14.88 10.40 -5.31
N LYS A 37 15.05 11.72 -5.38
CA LYS A 37 16.36 12.38 -5.33
C LYS A 37 16.88 12.51 -3.90
N GLU A 38 16.08 13.12 -3.03
CA GLU A 38 16.50 13.49 -1.68
C GLU A 38 16.57 12.26 -0.75
N TRP A 39 15.69 11.28 -0.93
CA TRP A 39 15.74 10.06 -0.12
C TRP A 39 16.70 9.01 -0.68
N GLN A 40 17.22 9.25 -1.90
CA GLN A 40 18.06 8.34 -2.67
C GLN A 40 17.42 6.95 -2.80
N GLN A 41 16.09 6.94 -2.97
CA GLN A 41 15.26 5.75 -2.96
C GLN A 41 14.63 5.54 -4.32
N ASP A 42 14.67 4.31 -4.82
CA ASP A 42 13.88 3.97 -6.00
C ASP A 42 12.39 3.99 -5.64
N ILE A 43 11.57 4.57 -6.51
CA ILE A 43 10.12 4.64 -6.31
C ILE A 43 9.39 3.98 -7.48
N THR A 44 8.25 3.38 -7.16
CA THR A 44 7.27 2.89 -8.14
C THR A 44 5.97 3.67 -7.94
N LEU A 45 5.38 4.15 -9.02
CA LEU A 45 4.07 4.81 -8.97
C LEU A 45 2.99 3.84 -9.45
N VAL A 46 1.99 3.61 -8.61
CA VAL A 46 0.80 2.81 -8.88
C VAL A 46 -0.37 3.75 -9.13
N THR A 47 -1.03 3.59 -10.27
CA THR A 47 -2.21 4.37 -10.66
C THR A 47 -3.27 3.44 -11.23
N GLN A 48 -4.53 3.87 -11.19
CA GLN A 48 -5.60 3.21 -11.95
C GLN A 48 -5.25 3.07 -13.44
N SER A 49 -5.77 2.00 -14.06
CA SER A 49 -5.55 1.68 -15.47
C SER A 49 -6.89 1.52 -16.19
N PRO A 50 -7.05 2.07 -17.41
CA PRO A 50 -6.04 2.74 -18.24
C PRO A 50 -5.83 4.23 -17.89
N LEU A 51 -4.57 4.62 -17.65
CA LEU A 51 -4.20 5.99 -17.23
C LEU A 51 -4.71 7.10 -18.17
N ASN A 52 -4.74 6.86 -19.50
CA ASN A 52 -5.16 7.90 -20.45
C ASN A 52 -6.61 8.36 -20.25
N LYS A 53 -7.46 7.49 -19.69
CA LYS A 53 -8.88 7.77 -19.45
C LYS A 53 -9.16 8.18 -18.01
N ALA A 54 -8.16 8.15 -17.12
CA ALA A 54 -8.32 8.58 -15.75
C ALA A 54 -8.60 10.08 -15.71
N GLU A 55 -9.57 10.48 -14.90
CA GLU A 55 -9.81 11.89 -14.59
C GLU A 55 -8.67 12.45 -13.74
N LEU A 56 -8.41 13.75 -13.90
CA LEU A 56 -7.54 14.55 -13.03
C LEU A 56 -8.32 15.66 -12.30
N ALA A 57 -9.47 16.03 -12.88
CA ALA A 57 -10.55 16.80 -12.29
C ALA A 57 -11.84 16.39 -13.03
N GLN A 58 -13.01 16.76 -12.51
CA GLN A 58 -14.31 16.41 -13.11
C GLN A 58 -14.36 16.80 -14.60
N GLY A 59 -14.52 15.80 -15.47
CA GLY A 59 -14.58 16.01 -16.92
C GLY A 59 -13.26 16.39 -17.61
N TYR A 60 -12.14 16.46 -16.87
CA TYR A 60 -10.80 16.71 -17.42
C TYR A 60 -9.89 15.49 -17.23
N VAL A 61 -9.59 14.82 -18.34
CA VAL A 61 -8.87 13.54 -18.35
C VAL A 61 -7.37 13.69 -18.59
N TYR A 62 -6.59 12.73 -18.10
CA TYR A 62 -5.14 12.68 -18.23
C TYR A 62 -4.62 12.85 -19.67
N GLN A 63 -5.32 12.27 -20.66
CA GLN A 63 -4.95 12.43 -22.07
C GLN A 63 -5.02 13.89 -22.54
N GLN A 64 -5.99 14.67 -22.06
CA GLN A 64 -6.12 16.10 -22.38
C GLN A 64 -4.93 16.87 -21.78
N TRP A 65 -4.62 16.63 -20.50
CA TRP A 65 -3.45 17.23 -19.84
C TRP A 65 -2.14 16.89 -20.57
N ARG A 66 -1.91 15.62 -20.91
CA ARG A 66 -0.70 15.19 -21.62
C ARG A 66 -0.54 15.92 -22.96
N ASN A 67 -1.64 16.09 -23.69
CA ASN A 67 -1.63 16.67 -25.03
C ASN A 67 -1.62 18.22 -25.02
N HIS A 68 -1.87 18.85 -23.87
CA HIS A 68 -1.94 20.30 -23.73
C HIS A 68 -0.60 21.00 -24.04
N SER A 69 0.54 20.42 -23.66
CA SER A 69 1.85 21.05 -23.87
C SER A 69 2.99 20.05 -24.13
N PRO A 70 4.11 20.46 -24.79
CA PRO A 70 5.32 19.64 -24.90
C PRO A 70 5.92 19.25 -23.55
N ARG A 71 5.85 20.15 -22.55
CA ARG A 71 6.30 19.90 -21.18
C ARG A 71 5.53 18.75 -20.54
N ASN A 72 4.21 18.72 -20.69
CA ASN A 72 3.34 17.69 -20.13
C ASN A 72 3.62 16.32 -20.77
N ARG A 73 4.01 16.29 -22.05
CA ARG A 73 4.49 15.07 -22.71
C ARG A 73 5.80 14.55 -22.12
N GLU A 74 6.72 15.42 -21.74
CA GLU A 74 7.97 15.02 -21.07
C GLU A 74 7.68 14.47 -19.66
N GLN A 75 6.86 15.18 -18.89
CA GLN A 75 6.36 14.77 -17.59
C GLN A 75 5.64 13.42 -17.64
N HIS A 76 4.82 13.19 -18.66
CA HIS A 76 4.19 11.90 -18.92
C HIS A 76 5.22 10.78 -19.13
N ARG A 77 6.31 11.00 -19.88
CA ARG A 77 7.38 10.00 -20.04
C ARG A 77 8.01 9.65 -18.70
N TYR A 78 8.23 10.64 -17.84
CA TYR A 78 8.71 10.42 -16.48
C TYR A 78 7.74 9.55 -15.67
N LEU A 79 6.44 9.86 -15.68
CA LEU A 79 5.42 9.06 -15.00
C LEU A 79 5.36 7.62 -15.52
N LEU A 80 5.44 7.41 -16.84
CA LEU A 80 5.50 6.07 -17.43
C LEU A 80 6.74 5.29 -16.97
N ALA A 81 7.90 5.94 -16.87
CA ALA A 81 9.12 5.31 -16.40
C ALA A 81 9.01 4.85 -14.92
N LEU A 82 8.20 5.52 -14.10
CA LEU A 82 7.91 5.09 -12.72
C LEU A 82 6.91 3.94 -12.66
N ARG A 83 5.88 3.95 -13.52
CA ARG A 83 4.86 2.89 -13.58
C ARG A 83 5.41 1.55 -14.10
N ASN A 84 6.36 1.59 -15.03
CA ASN A 84 6.89 0.39 -15.68
C ASN A 84 7.91 -0.39 -14.84
N LYS A 85 8.24 0.07 -13.62
CA LYS A 85 9.24 -0.58 -12.75
C LYS A 85 8.68 -1.76 -11.94
N HIS A 86 7.35 -1.92 -11.82
CA HIS A 86 6.73 -3.08 -11.20
C HIS A 86 5.30 -3.27 -11.75
N PRO A 87 4.90 -4.46 -12.22
CA PRO A 87 3.52 -4.68 -12.68
C PRO A 87 2.54 -4.52 -11.51
N VAL A 88 1.70 -3.48 -11.60
CA VAL A 88 0.65 -3.09 -10.65
C VAL A 88 -0.31 -4.23 -10.29
N ARG A 89 -0.43 -5.24 -11.17
CA ARG A 89 -1.43 -6.31 -11.08
C ARG A 89 -1.16 -7.34 -9.98
N GLU A 90 0.03 -7.34 -9.37
CA GLU A 90 0.38 -8.24 -8.25
C GLU A 90 0.32 -7.55 -6.87
N VAL A 91 0.11 -6.23 -6.83
CA VAL A 91 0.29 -5.42 -5.61
C VAL A 91 -1.03 -5.21 -4.86
N LEU A 92 -2.14 -5.14 -5.57
CA LEU A 92 -3.46 -5.21 -4.94
C LEU A 92 -3.79 -6.68 -4.75
N PRO A 93 -3.83 -7.17 -3.51
CA PRO A 93 -4.14 -8.55 -3.30
C PRO A 93 -5.62 -8.69 -3.70
N THR A 94 -5.91 -9.51 -4.73
CA THR A 94 -7.28 -9.97 -5.09
C THR A 94 -7.89 -10.84 -3.98
N THR A 95 -7.38 -10.72 -2.76
CA THR A 95 -7.45 -11.69 -1.66
C THR A 95 -8.61 -11.44 -0.73
N HIS A 96 -9.40 -10.40 -0.96
CA HIS A 96 -10.65 -10.19 -0.24
C HIS A 96 -11.78 -10.38 -1.22
N ASP A 97 -12.75 -11.21 -0.84
CA ASP A 97 -14.07 -11.10 -1.44
C ASP A 97 -14.48 -9.63 -1.31
N PRO A 98 -14.66 -8.89 -2.42
CA PRO A 98 -15.11 -7.51 -2.34
C PRO A 98 -16.44 -7.37 -1.60
N ALA A 99 -17.19 -8.48 -1.46
CA ALA A 99 -18.40 -8.54 -0.64
C ALA A 99 -18.13 -8.67 0.87
N ALA A 100 -16.90 -8.92 1.32
CA ALA A 100 -16.56 -9.15 2.72
C ALA A 100 -15.76 -8.00 3.37
N VAL A 101 -14.99 -7.22 2.60
CA VAL A 101 -14.21 -6.09 3.13
C VAL A 101 -14.31 -4.86 2.23
N GLU A 102 -14.66 -3.72 2.82
CA GLU A 102 -14.67 -2.43 2.14
C GLU A 102 -13.68 -1.44 2.77
N TYR A 103 -12.99 -0.69 1.92
CA TYR A 103 -12.07 0.36 2.30
C TYR A 103 -12.64 1.72 1.92
N ARG A 104 -12.79 2.60 2.90
CA ARG A 104 -13.40 3.93 2.72
C ARG A 104 -12.54 5.04 3.30
N HIS A 105 -12.68 6.23 2.74
CA HIS A 105 -12.22 7.47 3.33
C HIS A 105 -13.39 8.44 3.34
N ARG A 106 -13.84 8.85 4.53
CA ARG A 106 -15.00 9.74 4.70
C ARG A 106 -16.23 9.20 3.97
N GLY A 107 -16.49 7.90 4.11
CA GLY A 107 -17.61 7.22 3.46
C GLY A 107 -17.51 6.99 1.95
N ARG A 108 -16.41 7.36 1.28
CA ARG A 108 -16.16 7.08 -0.15
C ARG A 108 -15.21 5.92 -0.31
N LEU A 109 -15.48 5.01 -1.25
CA LEU A 109 -14.56 3.90 -1.56
C LEU A 109 -13.20 4.42 -2.03
N VAL A 110 -12.14 3.79 -1.55
CA VAL A 110 -10.76 4.13 -1.91
C VAL A 110 -9.94 2.92 -2.31
N GLU A 111 -9.31 2.99 -3.49
CA GLU A 111 -8.42 1.96 -4.01
C GLU A 111 -6.95 2.29 -3.72
N GLY A 112 -6.50 3.51 -4.04
CA GLY A 112 -5.09 3.89 -3.88
C GLY A 112 -4.64 3.90 -2.42
N ILE A 113 -5.47 4.44 -1.52
CA ILE A 113 -5.19 4.47 -0.08
C ILE A 113 -5.21 3.07 0.52
N ALA A 114 -6.19 2.23 0.13
CA ALA A 114 -6.27 0.84 0.55
C ALA A 114 -5.04 0.04 0.11
N ALA A 115 -4.59 0.23 -1.13
CA ALA A 115 -3.38 -0.40 -1.65
C ALA A 115 -2.13 -0.01 -0.83
N ALA A 116 -1.99 1.27 -0.51
CA ALA A 116 -0.90 1.76 0.32
C ALA A 116 -0.91 1.13 1.71
N HIS A 117 -2.09 0.95 2.32
CA HIS A 117 -2.22 0.23 3.58
C HIS A 117 -1.77 -1.23 3.46
N LEU A 118 -2.35 -1.96 2.49
CA LEU A 118 -2.14 -3.40 2.31
C LEU A 118 -0.70 -3.78 1.97
N THR A 119 0.05 -2.89 1.32
CA THR A 119 1.43 -3.17 0.89
C THR A 119 2.47 -2.45 1.72
N ASN A 120 2.07 -1.83 2.85
CA ASN A 120 2.92 -0.94 3.63
C ASN A 120 3.66 0.07 2.71
N GLY A 121 2.91 0.68 1.81
CA GLY A 121 3.35 1.75 0.92
C GLY A 121 2.90 3.12 1.44
N MET A 122 2.89 4.10 0.53
CA MET A 122 2.44 5.46 0.83
C MET A 122 1.45 5.94 -0.24
N ALA A 123 0.34 6.52 0.20
CA ALA A 123 -0.61 7.17 -0.68
C ALA A 123 -0.07 8.56 -1.10
N ILE A 124 -0.38 8.99 -2.32
CA ILE A 124 0.01 10.30 -2.83
C ILE A 124 -1.16 10.93 -3.59
N SER A 125 -1.44 12.21 -3.33
CA SER A 125 -2.57 12.95 -3.93
C SER A 125 -2.10 14.07 -4.85
N LEU A 126 -2.96 14.46 -5.78
CA LEU A 126 -2.81 15.75 -6.47
C LEU A 126 -3.09 16.89 -5.48
N PRO A 127 -2.24 17.93 -5.42
CA PRO A 127 -2.45 19.07 -4.55
C PRO A 127 -3.46 20.07 -5.14
N VAL A 128 -4.61 19.57 -5.61
CA VAL A 128 -5.72 20.40 -6.13
C VAL A 128 -6.60 20.96 -5.01
N GLU A 129 -6.78 20.21 -3.94
CA GLU A 129 -7.60 20.58 -2.79
C GLU A 129 -6.78 20.51 -1.50
N ARG A 130 -7.03 21.47 -0.61
CA ARG A 130 -6.27 21.59 0.65
C ARG A 130 -6.46 20.41 1.60
N GLU A 131 -7.54 19.64 1.45
CA GLU A 131 -7.78 18.48 2.31
C GLU A 131 -6.73 17.39 2.16
N TRP A 132 -6.05 17.33 1.02
CA TRP A 132 -4.94 16.41 0.77
C TRP A 132 -3.60 16.95 1.30
N GLY A 133 -3.57 18.17 1.84
CA GLY A 133 -2.38 18.76 2.45
C GLY A 133 -2.08 18.20 3.84
N CYS A 134 -1.82 16.89 3.93
CA CYS A 134 -1.58 16.18 5.18
C CYS A 134 -0.63 15.00 5.00
N CYS A 135 0.06 14.63 6.09
CA CYS A 135 1.04 13.54 6.10
C CYS A 135 0.39 12.16 6.35
N TRP A 136 -0.86 12.14 6.82
CA TRP A 136 -1.60 10.92 7.14
C TRP A 136 -3.05 11.08 6.73
N VAL A 137 -3.61 10.04 6.12
CA VAL A 137 -5.04 9.94 5.81
C VAL A 137 -5.65 8.81 6.65
N GLU A 138 -6.85 9.04 7.17
CA GLU A 138 -7.61 8.03 7.90
C GLU A 138 -8.27 7.07 6.91
N LEU A 139 -8.06 5.77 7.08
CA LEU A 139 -8.70 4.72 6.31
C LEU A 139 -9.74 4.01 7.20
N GLU A 140 -10.99 4.05 6.78
CA GLU A 140 -12.09 3.28 7.36
C GLU A 140 -12.09 1.89 6.72
N ILE A 141 -12.04 0.83 7.53
CA ILE A 141 -12.05 -0.56 7.09
C ILE A 141 -13.30 -1.21 7.67
N LEU A 142 -14.18 -1.68 6.79
CA LEU A 142 -15.41 -2.37 7.15
C LEU A 142 -15.26 -3.84 6.77
N CYS A 143 -15.37 -4.73 7.75
CA CYS A 143 -15.27 -6.17 7.56
C CYS A 143 -16.58 -6.85 7.97
N LEU A 144 -17.07 -7.77 7.14
CA LEU A 144 -18.19 -8.66 7.48
C LEU A 144 -17.63 -9.97 8.06
N ALA A 145 -17.96 -10.26 9.31
CA ALA A 145 -17.56 -11.48 10.02
C ALA A 145 -18.79 -12.15 10.63
N GLU A 146 -19.08 -13.40 10.26
CA GLU A 146 -20.12 -14.26 10.89
C GLU A 146 -21.46 -13.53 11.19
N ASP A 147 -21.97 -12.74 10.24
CA ASP A 147 -23.20 -11.91 10.32
C ASP A 147 -23.11 -10.61 11.14
N GLU A 148 -21.92 -10.21 11.61
CA GLU A 148 -21.65 -8.92 12.24
C GLU A 148 -20.75 -8.02 11.36
N LEU A 149 -20.97 -6.71 11.46
CA LEU A 149 -20.16 -5.70 10.79
C LEU A 149 -19.15 -5.12 11.78
N GLU A 150 -17.87 -5.33 11.51
CA GLU A 150 -16.77 -4.72 12.25
C GLU A 150 -16.24 -3.50 11.50
N GLU A 151 -16.16 -2.35 12.18
CA GLU A 151 -15.54 -1.14 11.66
C GLU A 151 -14.24 -0.87 12.43
N SER A 152 -13.17 -0.59 11.68
CA SER A 152 -11.91 -0.11 12.25
C SER A 152 -11.36 1.07 11.45
N ARG A 153 -10.46 1.81 12.07
CA ARG A 153 -9.83 3.00 11.48
C ARG A 153 -8.32 2.90 11.63
N GLU A 154 -7.64 3.02 10.51
CA GLU A 154 -6.19 2.86 10.44
C GLU A 154 -5.55 4.09 9.75
N PRO A 155 -4.49 4.68 10.32
CA PRO A 155 -3.78 5.77 9.66
C PRO A 155 -2.90 5.25 8.52
N VAL A 156 -2.98 5.88 7.35
CA VAL A 156 -2.17 5.54 6.17
C VAL A 156 -1.24 6.70 5.83
N ARG A 157 0.04 6.39 5.56
CA ARG A 157 1.03 7.40 5.16
C ARG A 157 0.58 8.08 3.88
N HIS A 158 0.66 9.40 3.87
CA HIS A 158 0.20 10.21 2.78
C HIS A 158 1.11 11.41 2.53
N CYS A 159 1.12 11.91 1.30
CA CYS A 159 1.63 13.24 0.97
C CYS A 159 0.98 13.79 -0.31
N SER A 160 0.97 15.11 -0.45
CA SER A 160 0.65 15.84 -1.68
C SER A 160 1.79 16.78 -2.09
N CYS A 161 2.67 17.13 -1.16
CA CYS A 161 3.84 17.98 -1.38
C CYS A 161 5.14 17.41 -0.75
N PRO A 162 6.33 17.96 -1.09
CA PRO A 162 7.60 17.50 -0.53
C PRO A 162 7.70 17.56 0.99
N ALA A 163 7.19 18.63 1.61
CA ALA A 163 7.26 18.82 3.06
C ALA A 163 6.50 17.72 3.81
N GLU A 164 5.32 17.34 3.33
CA GLU A 164 4.53 16.23 3.90
C GLU A 164 5.21 14.88 3.67
N ALA A 165 5.87 14.70 2.52
CA ALA A 165 6.61 13.49 2.24
C ALA A 165 7.75 13.32 3.26
N ASP A 166 8.50 14.38 3.55
CA ASP A 166 9.73 14.31 4.37
C ASP A 166 9.49 13.84 5.80
N GLU A 167 8.27 14.01 6.34
CA GLU A 167 7.84 13.40 7.61
C GLU A 167 7.99 11.86 7.61
N HIS A 168 7.91 11.24 6.42
CA HIS A 168 8.03 9.80 6.24
C HIS A 168 9.43 9.35 5.79
N GLN A 169 10.38 10.28 5.62
CA GLN A 169 11.70 9.96 5.05
C GLN A 169 12.43 8.87 5.84
N ALA A 170 12.41 8.96 7.18
CA ALA A 170 13.07 7.97 8.04
C ALA A 170 12.50 6.56 7.82
N TRP A 171 11.18 6.45 7.67
CA TRP A 171 10.51 5.20 7.35
C TRP A 171 10.80 4.72 5.92
N GLY A 172 10.67 5.61 4.93
CA GLY A 172 10.85 5.25 3.52
C GLY A 172 12.28 4.83 3.16
N ARG A 173 13.26 5.24 3.97
CA ARG A 173 14.67 4.84 3.88
C ARG A 173 15.03 3.65 4.77
N ALA A 174 14.15 3.25 5.68
CA ALA A 174 14.42 2.12 6.55
C ALA A 174 14.55 0.84 5.70
N PRO A 175 15.51 -0.04 6.03
CA PRO A 175 15.58 -1.34 5.39
C PRO A 175 14.30 -2.12 5.68
N VAL A 176 13.78 -2.83 4.68
CA VAL A 176 12.62 -3.70 4.85
C VAL A 176 12.96 -4.75 5.92
N PRO A 177 12.16 -4.88 6.99
CA PRO A 177 12.42 -5.85 8.03
C PRO A 177 12.43 -7.27 7.47
N THR A 178 13.46 -8.03 7.81
CA THR A 178 13.50 -9.47 7.51
C THR A 178 12.35 -10.19 8.20
N THR A 179 11.92 -11.34 7.66
CA THR A 179 10.92 -12.20 8.30
C THR A 179 11.23 -12.48 9.77
N ALA A 180 12.51 -12.69 10.10
CA ALA A 180 12.94 -12.91 11.48
C ALA A 180 12.71 -11.68 12.38
N GLN A 181 13.00 -10.48 11.88
CA GLN A 181 12.73 -9.24 12.62
C GLN A 181 11.22 -9.02 12.82
N ARG A 182 10.41 -9.33 11.81
CA ARG A 182 8.94 -9.24 11.89
C ARG A 182 8.38 -10.22 12.93
N ALA A 183 8.84 -11.47 12.91
CA ALA A 183 8.46 -12.47 13.92
C ALA A 183 8.89 -12.05 15.33
N ALA A 184 10.12 -11.54 15.48
CA ALA A 184 10.62 -11.08 16.77
C ALA A 184 9.79 -9.92 17.36
N ALA A 185 9.35 -8.97 16.53
CA ALA A 185 8.48 -7.87 16.94
C ALA A 185 7.11 -8.36 17.49
N LEU A 186 6.65 -9.52 17.04
CA LEU A 186 5.43 -10.19 17.51
C LEU A 186 5.68 -11.09 18.74
N GLY A 187 6.91 -11.12 19.28
CA GLY A 187 7.29 -11.99 20.41
C GLY A 187 7.81 -13.37 20.02
N TYR A 188 7.98 -13.66 18.73
CA TYR A 188 8.47 -14.93 18.20
C TYR A 188 9.95 -14.85 17.83
N ALA A 189 10.81 -14.48 18.79
CA ALA A 189 12.22 -14.22 18.53
C ALA A 189 13.05 -15.48 18.19
N ARG A 190 12.56 -16.68 18.53
CA ARG A 190 13.31 -17.92 18.33
C ARG A 190 13.05 -18.50 16.94
N ARG A 191 14.02 -18.33 16.03
CA ARG A 191 14.05 -19.02 14.73
C ARG A 191 14.28 -20.53 14.90
N ILE A 192 13.53 -21.33 14.17
CA ILE A 192 13.58 -22.80 14.15
C ILE A 192 13.63 -23.25 12.69
N PRO A 193 14.70 -23.97 12.27
CA PRO A 193 14.81 -24.51 10.93
C PRO A 193 13.66 -25.49 10.58
N PRO A 194 13.27 -25.61 9.30
CA PRO A 194 12.19 -26.49 8.86
C PRO A 194 12.36 -27.95 9.29
N GLN A 195 13.60 -28.43 9.44
CA GLN A 195 13.87 -29.82 9.85
C GLN A 195 13.67 -30.06 11.36
N ARG A 196 13.35 -29.02 12.14
CA ARG A 196 13.25 -29.08 13.61
C ARG A 196 11.87 -28.72 14.15
N VAL A 197 10.92 -28.40 13.28
CA VAL A 197 9.53 -28.14 13.67
C VAL A 197 8.70 -29.44 13.69
N PRO A 198 7.63 -29.52 14.50
CA PRO A 198 6.78 -30.72 14.57
C PRO A 198 5.73 -30.81 13.45
N PHE A 199 5.87 -30.04 12.37
CA PHE A 199 4.94 -29.95 11.24
C PHE A 199 5.70 -29.71 9.93
N ASP A 200 5.06 -29.93 8.78
CA ASP A 200 5.64 -29.60 7.48
C ASP A 200 5.50 -28.10 7.20
N SER A 201 6.62 -27.38 7.17
CA SER A 201 6.68 -25.96 6.83
C SER A 201 7.04 -25.72 5.35
N HIS A 202 7.09 -26.76 4.52
CA HIS A 202 7.50 -26.69 3.11
C HIS A 202 8.86 -26.01 2.90
N GLY A 203 9.81 -26.31 3.79
CA GLY A 203 11.17 -25.77 3.73
C GLY A 203 11.32 -24.35 4.30
N GLN A 204 10.26 -23.76 4.86
CA GLN A 204 10.33 -22.45 5.50
C GLN A 204 10.81 -22.55 6.95
N ASP A 205 11.54 -21.54 7.41
CA ASP A 205 11.82 -21.39 8.84
C ASP A 205 10.52 -21.08 9.59
N ALA A 206 10.40 -21.62 10.81
CA ALA A 206 9.39 -21.21 11.76
C ALA A 206 9.99 -20.34 12.85
N TYR A 207 9.13 -19.61 13.54
CA TYR A 207 9.49 -18.76 14.65
C TYR A 207 8.62 -19.10 15.86
N SER A 208 9.18 -19.10 17.06
CA SER A 208 8.47 -19.51 18.28
C SER A 208 8.60 -18.48 19.40
N ASN A 209 7.51 -18.32 20.15
CA ASN A 209 7.44 -17.60 21.43
C ASN A 209 7.57 -18.55 22.64
N GLY A 210 7.84 -19.84 22.41
CA GLY A 210 7.92 -20.90 23.43
C GLY A 210 6.61 -21.61 23.75
N LYS A 211 5.47 -21.11 23.24
CA LYS A 211 4.14 -21.74 23.38
C LYS A 211 3.61 -22.26 22.05
N GLU A 212 3.84 -21.50 20.98
CA GLU A 212 3.30 -21.72 19.65
C GLU A 212 4.36 -21.36 18.59
N TYR A 213 4.03 -21.60 17.33
CA TYR A 213 4.88 -21.33 16.18
C TYR A 213 4.16 -20.49 15.14
N ILE A 214 4.91 -19.67 14.41
CA ILE A 214 4.45 -19.02 13.19
C ILE A 214 5.40 -19.30 12.02
N THR A 215 4.84 -19.43 10.83
CA THR A 215 5.57 -19.41 9.55
C THR A 215 4.99 -18.34 8.64
N PRO A 216 5.77 -17.77 7.71
CA PRO A 216 5.22 -16.85 6.71
C PRO A 216 4.12 -17.52 5.86
N ASP A 217 3.08 -16.76 5.51
CA ASP A 217 2.05 -17.17 4.55
C ASP A 217 2.53 -16.89 3.11
N VAL A 218 3.37 -17.75 2.56
CA VAL A 218 4.00 -17.56 1.22
C VAL A 218 3.10 -17.93 0.05
N ASP A 219 1.98 -18.60 0.32
CA ASP A 219 1.01 -19.02 -0.69
C ASP A 219 0.26 -17.83 -1.31
N GLY A 220 0.41 -16.62 -0.78
CA GLY A 220 0.02 -15.36 -1.44
C GLY A 220 -1.47 -15.20 -1.74
N HIS A 221 -2.29 -16.20 -1.41
CA HIS A 221 -3.70 -16.26 -1.75
C HIS A 221 -4.60 -15.58 -0.71
N ASN A 222 -4.08 -15.28 0.49
CA ASN A 222 -4.92 -14.94 1.64
C ASN A 222 -4.58 -13.59 2.26
N VAL A 223 -3.29 -13.29 2.50
CA VAL A 223 -2.85 -12.06 3.18
C VAL A 223 -1.43 -11.66 2.78
N THR A 224 -1.24 -10.39 2.42
CA THR A 224 0.10 -9.81 2.22
C THR A 224 0.84 -9.81 3.54
N ASP A 225 2.06 -10.33 3.54
CA ASP A 225 2.89 -10.39 4.75
C ASP A 225 2.20 -11.14 5.93
N GLY A 226 1.28 -12.07 5.65
CA GLY A 226 0.58 -12.84 6.69
C GLY A 226 1.42 -13.93 7.35
N TRP A 227 0.84 -14.55 8.36
CA TRP A 227 1.41 -15.65 9.12
C TRP A 227 0.47 -16.85 9.18
N LYS A 228 1.00 -18.06 9.05
CA LYS A 228 0.32 -19.29 9.51
C LYS A 228 0.75 -19.55 10.94
N ARG A 229 -0.22 -19.80 11.83
CA ARG A 229 0.06 -20.10 13.25
C ARG A 229 -0.21 -21.56 13.56
N PHE A 230 0.65 -22.14 14.37
CA PHE A 230 0.58 -23.54 14.80
C PHE A 230 0.70 -23.62 16.31
N ASP A 231 -0.06 -24.53 16.92
CA ASP A 231 0.05 -24.79 18.34
C ASP A 231 1.37 -25.52 18.69
N ARG A 232 1.57 -25.82 19.97
CA ARG A 232 2.79 -26.51 20.43
C ARG A 232 2.98 -27.91 19.83
N SER A 233 1.90 -28.57 19.45
CA SER A 233 1.92 -29.92 18.86
C SER A 233 2.21 -29.89 17.35
N GLY A 234 2.10 -28.72 16.72
CA GLY A 234 2.25 -28.54 15.29
C GLY A 234 0.93 -28.56 14.52
N ALA A 235 -0.22 -28.56 15.21
CA ALA A 235 -1.51 -28.40 14.55
C ALA A 235 -1.69 -26.94 14.12
N ARG A 236 -2.10 -26.73 12.87
CA ARG A 236 -2.39 -25.39 12.35
C ARG A 236 -3.64 -24.84 13.05
N THR A 237 -3.57 -23.58 13.46
CA THR A 237 -4.63 -22.84 14.17
C THR A 237 -5.23 -21.71 13.33
N GLY A 238 -4.80 -21.59 12.08
CA GLY A 238 -5.30 -20.62 11.11
C GLY A 238 -4.20 -19.84 10.37
N THR A 239 -4.67 -18.98 9.48
CA THR A 239 -3.95 -17.89 8.82
C THR A 239 -4.33 -16.57 9.48
N TYR A 240 -3.32 -15.72 9.65
CA TYR A 240 -3.39 -14.47 10.37
C TYR A 240 -2.75 -13.36 9.53
N ASP A 241 -3.20 -12.12 9.72
CA ASP A 241 -2.60 -10.95 9.08
C ASP A 241 -1.18 -10.65 9.64
N ALA A 242 -0.53 -9.62 9.10
CA ALA A 242 0.83 -9.23 9.50
C ALA A 242 0.98 -8.91 11.00
N SER A 243 -0.12 -8.60 11.69
CA SER A 243 -0.22 -8.24 13.11
C SER A 243 -0.76 -9.37 14.00
N LEU A 244 -0.93 -10.58 13.46
CA LEU A 244 -1.51 -11.75 14.12
C LEU A 244 -3.01 -11.61 14.48
N ARG A 245 -3.79 -10.84 13.71
CA ARG A 245 -5.26 -10.93 13.76
C ARG A 245 -5.72 -12.11 12.90
N TYR A 246 -6.66 -12.89 13.42
CA TYR A 246 -7.18 -14.09 12.75
C TYR A 246 -7.88 -13.70 11.44
N VAL A 247 -7.63 -14.45 10.38
CA VAL A 247 -8.26 -14.24 9.06
C VAL A 247 -9.16 -15.41 8.71
N LYS A 248 -8.61 -16.63 8.75
CA LYS A 248 -9.34 -17.87 8.46
C LYS A 248 -8.55 -19.12 8.86
N GLU A 249 -9.14 -20.29 8.70
CA GLU A 249 -8.50 -21.59 8.94
C GLU A 249 -7.43 -21.99 7.90
#